data_AF-A0AAE9F0Z2-F1
#
_entry.id   AF-A0AAE9F0Z2-F1
#
_cell.length_a   1.000
_cell.length_b   1.000
_cell.length_c   1.000
_cell.angle_alpha   90.00
_cell.angle_beta   90.00
_cell.angle_gamma   90.00
#
_symmetry.space_group_name_H-M   'P 1'
#
loop_
_entity.id
_entity.type
_entity.pdbx_description
1 polymer ?
#
loop_
_entity_poly.entity_id
_entity_poly.type
_entity_poly.pdbx_seq_one_letter_code
_entity_poly.pdbx_strand_id
1 'polypeptide(L)'
;MLSPQSNGRNLLTPENFMKIVKRCIPEELIPSNWICDQPDILSNAEELLRAARGKLGMFESDVELFKTISDFLGVAGCADLLQFDVNHLYKTAPIMHLSLKGVPFLYKVDVYSYALLFVPCPFENWQSDVVQFALKNYWRFMENQLRSHLNSHCEMVQLHVDDFSRFVEKLNGYANDFSMKACGMFEDLPIYLDSYKLEDYQVYWTTMLELDVAGSEEVHKVINSYSDKYPFEENKHDYTVMLTWIGVVAKLFGKLITENSMNLLPFHQNVQEKPTVRLFTNGKVNFVIADELLMSLKSKNMDVSKFEEDVQSMPRLSTFDFRDVARKVSLEDMKNIEFIRVKLPSSKLVAVPIPSPDGGYCVLASDALLEIINDIIVAKRVFQTVEQDQLDHIAEFFDSVETFFRSDRGIYFISLTDFDSIKQKWEDTYASMIKDESILVKSFRRVRNGGFSLEDFKNQLKQFNLSRYFPVDEGGRILYNWKIAQKPREALTMADMHFLVFQMQLTYFYFTFNKIGKFLHSQKVCTDWAPFMTCEWCTNQLITDTAHLNFVCEPVASRLSDDSEEAVEAALPEAEDQVLDNVTSTKQKKKRSKKTKKTEKAESSEESSETSSNPPLTNQLSSTVVLDS
;
A
#
# COMPACT_ATOMS: atom_id res chain seq x y z
N MET A 1 0.30 -12.14 -7.39
CA MET A 1 -0.72 -12.92 -8.11
C MET A 1 -2.07 -12.60 -7.52
N LEU A 2 -2.82 -11.71 -8.14
CA LEU A 2 -4.26 -11.54 -7.92
C LEU A 2 -4.92 -12.03 -9.20
N SER A 3 -5.48 -13.25 -9.16
CA SER A 3 -6.40 -13.70 -10.20
C SER A 3 -7.77 -13.11 -9.87
N PRO A 4 -8.40 -12.34 -10.77
CA PRO A 4 -9.76 -11.82 -10.57
C PRO A 4 -10.75 -12.96 -10.83
N GLN A 5 -10.84 -13.90 -9.89
CA GLN A 5 -11.95 -14.85 -9.83
C GLN A 5 -12.71 -14.63 -8.53
N SER A 6 -13.30 -13.45 -8.39
CA SER A 6 -14.50 -13.29 -7.59
C SER A 6 -15.50 -12.53 -8.43
N ASN A 7 -16.62 -13.18 -8.75
CA ASN A 7 -17.79 -12.62 -9.42
C ASN A 7 -18.03 -11.16 -8.99
N GLY A 8 -18.15 -10.25 -9.96
CA GLY A 8 -18.12 -8.79 -9.81
C GLY A 8 -19.17 -8.19 -8.87
N ARG A 9 -19.02 -8.37 -7.56
CA ARG A 9 -19.67 -7.59 -6.52
C ARG A 9 -18.67 -6.60 -5.95
N ASN A 10 -19.11 -5.35 -5.82
CA ASN A 10 -18.41 -4.23 -5.17
C ASN A 10 -17.63 -4.71 -3.92
N LEU A 11 -16.30 -4.56 -3.90
CA LEU A 11 -15.45 -4.96 -2.77
C LEU A 11 -15.70 -4.13 -1.50
N LEU A 12 -16.37 -2.99 -1.65
CA LEU A 12 -16.69 -2.02 -0.61
C LEU A 12 -18.07 -1.42 -0.89
N THR A 13 -18.81 -1.08 0.16
CA THR A 13 -19.99 -0.23 0.01
C THR A 13 -19.60 1.19 -0.38
N PRO A 14 -20.50 1.95 -1.03
CA PRO A 14 -20.33 3.38 -1.27
C PRO A 14 -19.82 4.19 -0.08
N GLU A 15 -20.34 3.91 1.12
CA GLU A 15 -19.94 4.60 2.34
C GLU A 15 -18.49 4.28 2.72
N ASN A 16 -18.11 2.99 2.75
CA ASN A 16 -16.75 2.58 3.08
C ASN A 16 -15.75 3.06 2.02
N PHE A 17 -16.14 3.09 0.74
CA PHE A 17 -15.31 3.67 -0.31
C PHE A 17 -15.09 5.17 -0.11
N MET A 18 -16.16 5.92 0.19
CA MET A 18 -16.06 7.35 0.48
C MET A 18 -15.12 7.63 1.67
N LYS A 19 -15.13 6.79 2.71
CA LYS A 19 -14.20 6.90 3.85
C LYS A 19 -12.73 6.80 3.39
N ILE A 20 -12.41 5.87 2.48
CA ILE A 20 -11.04 5.74 1.93
C ILE A 20 -10.69 6.93 1.06
N VAL A 21 -11.61 7.37 0.18
CA VAL A 21 -11.38 8.52 -0.70
C VAL A 21 -11.06 9.75 0.13
N LYS A 22 -11.85 10.05 1.17
CA LYS A 22 -11.60 11.18 2.09
C LYS A 22 -10.30 11.03 2.88
N ARG A 23 -9.80 9.81 3.08
CA ARG A 23 -8.50 9.58 3.71
C ARG A 23 -7.33 9.81 2.76
N CYS A 24 -7.50 9.52 1.48
CA CYS A 24 -6.45 9.57 0.46
C CYS A 24 -6.39 10.91 -0.28
N ILE A 25 -7.52 11.61 -0.38
CA ILE A 25 -7.73 12.81 -1.17
C ILE A 25 -8.28 13.91 -0.25
N PRO A 26 -7.60 15.08 -0.15
CA PRO A 26 -8.11 16.24 0.58
C PRO A 26 -9.50 16.67 0.10
N GLU A 27 -10.35 17.11 1.03
CA GLU A 27 -11.76 17.43 0.76
C GLU A 27 -11.92 18.52 -0.31
N GLU A 28 -11.00 19.50 -0.36
CA GLU A 28 -10.98 20.60 -1.33
C GLU A 28 -10.83 20.12 -2.79
N LEU A 29 -10.24 18.93 -2.96
CA LEU A 29 -10.03 18.29 -4.26
C LEU A 29 -11.18 17.37 -4.67
N ILE A 30 -12.05 16.99 -3.73
CA ILE A 30 -13.25 16.18 -4.00
C ILE A 30 -14.38 17.12 -4.45
N PRO A 31 -15.01 16.89 -5.63
CA PRO A 31 -16.14 17.70 -6.06
C PRO A 31 -17.35 17.51 -5.14
N SER A 32 -17.98 18.61 -4.72
CA SER A 32 -19.15 18.56 -3.83
C SER A 32 -20.37 17.85 -4.43
N ASN A 33 -20.44 17.76 -5.76
CA ASN A 33 -21.49 17.06 -6.50
C ASN A 33 -21.12 15.63 -6.89
N TRP A 34 -19.92 15.16 -6.53
CA TRP A 34 -19.52 13.79 -6.78
C TRP A 34 -20.15 12.86 -5.75
N ILE A 35 -20.69 11.74 -6.23
CA ILE A 35 -21.27 10.68 -5.41
C ILE A 35 -20.59 9.37 -5.77
N CYS A 36 -20.45 8.49 -4.77
CA CYS A 36 -19.94 7.15 -4.98
C CYS A 36 -21.11 6.21 -5.27
N ASP A 37 -21.45 6.00 -6.53
CA ASP A 37 -22.58 5.16 -6.95
C ASP A 37 -22.22 4.13 -8.03
N GLN A 38 -20.94 4.04 -8.41
CA GLN A 38 -20.48 3.14 -9.46
C GLN A 38 -20.31 1.69 -8.95
N PRO A 39 -20.39 0.68 -9.84
CA PRO A 39 -20.43 -0.74 -9.48
C PRO A 39 -19.10 -1.32 -8.97
N ASP A 40 -18.00 -0.59 -9.09
CA ASP A 40 -16.68 -0.99 -8.61
C ASP A 40 -15.79 0.23 -8.29
N ILE A 41 -14.65 -0.02 -7.62
CA ILE A 41 -13.71 0.99 -7.16
C ILE A 41 -13.05 1.74 -8.33
N LEU A 42 -12.71 1.05 -9.43
CA LEU A 42 -12.07 1.66 -10.60
C LEU A 42 -13.03 2.61 -11.30
N SER A 43 -14.28 2.18 -11.51
CA SER A 43 -15.33 3.02 -12.09
C SER A 43 -15.61 4.27 -11.24
N ASN A 44 -15.61 4.14 -9.90
CA ASN A 44 -15.73 5.30 -9.00
C ASN A 44 -14.51 6.24 -9.09
N ALA A 45 -13.29 5.69 -9.23
CA ALA A 45 -12.06 6.48 -9.40
C ALA A 45 -12.03 7.23 -10.73
N GLU A 46 -12.45 6.59 -11.83
CA GLU A 46 -12.61 7.23 -13.14
C GLU A 46 -13.59 8.41 -13.05
N GLU A 47 -14.74 8.19 -12.42
CA GLU A 47 -15.75 9.24 -12.25
C GLU A 47 -15.25 10.39 -11.38
N LEU A 48 -14.54 10.10 -10.29
CA LEU A 48 -13.94 11.11 -9.42
C LEU A 48 -12.94 11.97 -10.19
N LEU A 49 -12.05 11.34 -10.97
CA LEU A 49 -11.04 12.05 -11.77
C LEU A 49 -11.71 12.94 -12.84
N ARG A 50 -12.77 12.45 -13.47
CA ARG A 50 -13.57 13.19 -14.45
C ARG A 50 -14.29 14.38 -13.81
N ALA A 51 -14.98 14.15 -12.69
CA ALA A 51 -15.73 15.15 -11.95
C ALA A 51 -14.83 16.24 -11.34
N ALA A 52 -13.59 15.89 -10.98
CA ALA A 52 -12.58 16.81 -10.46
C ALA A 52 -12.14 17.87 -11.48
N ARG A 53 -12.46 17.72 -12.78
CA ARG A 53 -12.17 18.71 -13.85
C ARG A 53 -10.72 19.25 -13.82
N GLY A 54 -9.77 18.35 -13.60
CA GLY A 54 -8.34 18.66 -13.54
C GLY A 54 -7.81 19.12 -12.18
N LYS A 55 -8.63 19.22 -11.11
CA LYS A 55 -8.13 19.42 -9.74
C LYS A 55 -7.22 18.29 -9.28
N LEU A 56 -7.51 17.06 -9.72
CA LEU A 56 -6.72 15.85 -9.50
C LEU A 56 -5.70 15.59 -10.62
N GLY A 57 -5.29 16.62 -11.35
CA GLY A 57 -4.38 16.48 -12.50
C GLY A 57 -2.96 16.02 -12.19
N MET A 58 -2.61 15.77 -10.92
CA MET A 58 -1.36 15.10 -10.52
C MET A 58 -1.38 13.59 -10.76
N PHE A 59 -2.55 13.00 -10.95
CA PHE A 59 -2.70 11.60 -11.36
C PHE A 59 -2.68 11.53 -12.88
N GLU A 60 -1.82 10.68 -13.44
CA GLU A 60 -1.68 10.47 -14.88
C GLU A 60 -2.89 9.75 -15.48
N SER A 61 -3.55 8.92 -14.67
CA SER A 61 -4.72 8.14 -15.06
C SER A 61 -5.62 7.80 -13.87
N ASP A 62 -6.83 7.38 -14.19
CA ASP A 62 -7.76 6.69 -13.28
C ASP A 62 -7.13 5.46 -12.62
N VAL A 63 -6.30 4.70 -13.35
CA VAL A 63 -5.54 3.55 -12.81
C VAL A 63 -4.56 3.98 -11.72
N GLU A 64 -3.89 5.12 -11.87
CA GLU A 64 -2.98 5.64 -10.84
C GLU A 64 -3.74 6.11 -9.58
N LEU A 65 -4.87 6.78 -9.78
CA LEU A 65 -5.76 7.17 -8.67
C LEU A 65 -6.33 5.95 -7.95
N PHE A 66 -6.84 4.99 -8.72
CA PHE A 66 -7.31 3.69 -8.22
C PHE A 66 -6.24 2.99 -7.40
N LYS A 67 -5.00 2.95 -7.89
CA LYS A 67 -3.88 2.35 -7.16
C LYS A 67 -3.62 3.07 -5.84
N THR A 68 -3.62 4.40 -5.84
CA THR A 68 -3.43 5.20 -4.61
C THR A 68 -4.50 4.88 -3.56
N ILE A 69 -5.77 4.79 -3.98
CA ILE A 69 -6.89 4.43 -3.11
C ILE A 69 -6.79 2.98 -2.65
N SER A 70 -6.43 2.06 -3.55
CA SER A 70 -6.35 0.62 -3.30
C SER A 70 -5.16 0.24 -2.42
N ASP A 71 -4.03 0.92 -2.56
CA ASP A 71 -2.84 0.69 -1.73
C ASP A 71 -3.17 0.97 -0.24
N PHE A 72 -4.11 1.88 0.05
CA PHE A 72 -4.57 2.15 1.42
C PHE A 72 -5.35 0.97 2.02
N LEU A 73 -6.02 0.14 1.21
CA LEU A 73 -6.68 -1.08 1.69
C LEU A 73 -5.68 -2.14 2.18
N GLY A 74 -4.40 -1.99 1.84
CA GLY A 74 -3.33 -2.85 2.34
C GLY A 74 -2.67 -2.35 3.63
N VAL A 75 -3.10 -1.22 4.17
CA VAL A 75 -2.68 -0.78 5.50
C VAL A 75 -3.19 -1.79 6.54
N ALA A 76 -2.29 -2.25 7.40
CA ALA A 76 -2.65 -3.23 8.42
C ALA A 76 -3.75 -2.69 9.34
N GLY A 77 -4.82 -3.47 9.55
CA GLY A 77 -5.98 -3.03 10.31
C GLY A 77 -6.75 -1.86 9.68
N CYS A 78 -6.72 -1.68 8.34
CA CYS A 78 -7.34 -0.52 7.68
C CYS A 78 -8.83 -0.35 7.99
N ALA A 79 -9.57 -1.44 8.16
CA ALA A 79 -11.00 -1.41 8.44
C ALA A 79 -11.30 -0.73 9.79
N ASP A 80 -10.47 -0.99 10.81
CA ASP A 80 -10.53 -0.31 12.10
C ASP A 80 -10.10 1.14 11.99
N LEU A 81 -8.97 1.37 11.31
CA LEU A 81 -8.39 2.71 11.13
C LEU A 81 -9.38 3.67 10.46
N LEU A 82 -10.15 3.18 9.49
CA LEU A 82 -11.15 3.96 8.75
C LEU A 82 -12.56 3.86 9.33
N GLN A 83 -12.75 3.08 10.41
CA GLN A 83 -14.07 2.84 11.02
C GLN A 83 -15.10 2.39 9.98
N PHE A 84 -14.74 1.37 9.19
CA PHE A 84 -15.67 0.79 8.23
C PHE A 84 -16.92 0.28 8.94
N ASP A 85 -18.08 0.47 8.29
CA ASP A 85 -19.32 -0.07 8.81
C ASP A 85 -19.24 -1.60 8.81
N VAL A 86 -19.34 -2.17 10.00
CA VAL A 86 -19.30 -3.62 10.25
C VAL A 86 -20.57 -4.31 9.76
N ASN A 87 -21.69 -3.58 9.65
CA ASN A 87 -22.97 -4.08 9.17
C ASN A 87 -23.01 -4.26 7.64
N HIS A 88 -21.92 -3.95 6.95
CA HIS A 88 -21.80 -4.00 5.51
C HIS A 88 -20.62 -4.85 5.09
N LEU A 89 -20.71 -5.64 4.01
CA LEU A 89 -19.56 -6.39 3.51
C LEU A 89 -18.45 -5.44 3.05
N TYR A 90 -17.21 -5.77 3.41
CA TYR A 90 -16.02 -5.09 2.92
C TYR A 90 -14.90 -6.12 2.78
N LYS A 91 -13.98 -5.86 1.87
CA LYS A 91 -12.71 -6.60 1.75
C LYS A 91 -11.55 -5.60 1.86
N THR A 92 -10.59 -5.92 2.71
CA THR A 92 -9.29 -5.26 2.76
C THR A 92 -8.31 -6.01 1.85
N ALA A 93 -7.10 -5.50 1.65
CA ALA A 93 -6.10 -6.13 0.79
C ALA A 93 -4.77 -6.32 1.54
N PRO A 94 -4.71 -7.16 2.60
CA PRO A 94 -3.53 -7.28 3.42
C PRO A 94 -2.27 -7.62 2.63
N ILE A 95 -1.17 -6.98 3.02
CA ILE A 95 0.11 -7.07 2.31
C ILE A 95 1.00 -8.11 3.00
N MET A 96 1.46 -9.08 2.21
CA MET A 96 2.49 -10.03 2.64
C MET A 96 3.87 -9.39 2.54
N HIS A 97 4.66 -9.54 3.60
CA HIS A 97 6.02 -9.02 3.70
C HIS A 97 7.03 -10.16 3.71
N LEU A 98 8.23 -9.95 3.17
CA LEU A 98 9.28 -10.96 3.14
C LEU A 98 10.38 -10.63 4.14
N SER A 99 10.87 -11.62 4.86
CA SER A 99 12.07 -11.45 5.67
C SER A 99 13.33 -11.32 4.83
N LEU A 100 14.45 -10.94 5.45
CA LEU A 100 15.78 -10.99 4.81
C LEU A 100 16.12 -12.38 4.25
N LYS A 101 15.50 -13.44 4.77
CA LYS A 101 15.68 -14.84 4.35
C LYS A 101 14.67 -15.26 3.28
N GLY A 102 13.81 -14.36 2.82
CA GLY A 102 12.75 -14.65 1.84
C GLY A 102 11.54 -15.38 2.43
N VAL A 103 11.41 -15.43 3.75
CA VAL A 103 10.28 -16.08 4.43
C VAL A 103 9.09 -15.10 4.48
N PRO A 104 7.85 -15.51 4.13
CA PRO A 104 6.70 -14.63 4.13
C PRO A 104 6.08 -14.44 5.53
N PHE A 105 5.67 -13.21 5.81
CA PHE A 105 5.05 -12.74 7.04
C PHE A 105 3.83 -11.88 6.75
N LEU A 106 2.88 -11.90 7.67
CA LEU A 106 1.69 -11.06 7.67
C LEU A 106 1.51 -10.43 9.06
N TYR A 107 0.94 -9.23 9.13
CA TYR A 107 0.51 -8.70 10.42
C TYR A 107 -0.57 -9.58 11.03
N LYS A 108 -0.45 -9.88 12.33
CA LYS A 108 -1.41 -10.74 13.03
C LYS A 108 -2.84 -10.20 12.91
N VAL A 109 -3.01 -8.88 13.00
CA VAL A 109 -4.30 -8.20 12.84
C VAL A 109 -4.97 -8.46 11.49
N ASP A 110 -4.21 -8.81 10.44
CA ASP A 110 -4.76 -9.01 9.11
C ASP A 110 -4.96 -10.48 8.72
N VAL A 111 -4.56 -11.45 9.55
CA VAL A 111 -4.59 -12.88 9.19
C VAL A 111 -6.00 -13.34 8.84
N TYR A 112 -7.00 -12.95 9.62
CA TYR A 112 -8.40 -13.25 9.36
C TYR A 112 -8.91 -12.60 8.06
N SER A 113 -8.57 -11.33 7.84
CA SER A 113 -8.94 -10.60 6.62
C SER A 113 -8.29 -11.21 5.37
N TYR A 114 -7.03 -11.63 5.47
CA TYR A 114 -6.31 -12.28 4.37
C TYR A 114 -6.91 -13.64 4.03
N ALA A 115 -7.29 -14.44 5.03
CA ALA A 115 -7.97 -15.72 4.83
C ALA A 115 -9.28 -15.57 4.06
N LEU A 116 -10.08 -14.57 4.43
CA LEU A 116 -11.38 -14.30 3.82
C LEU A 116 -11.30 -13.99 2.32
N LEU A 117 -10.16 -13.50 1.82
CA LEU A 117 -9.95 -13.25 0.39
C LEU A 117 -10.08 -14.53 -0.46
N PHE A 118 -9.80 -15.69 0.13
CA PHE A 118 -9.74 -16.96 -0.58
C PHE A 118 -10.88 -17.92 -0.22
N VAL A 119 -11.82 -17.50 0.63
CA VAL A 119 -12.98 -18.32 0.97
C VAL A 119 -13.99 -18.25 -0.18
N PRO A 120 -14.26 -19.36 -0.90
CA PRO A 120 -15.30 -19.37 -1.92
C PRO A 120 -16.69 -19.29 -1.27
N CYS A 121 -17.68 -18.81 -2.02
CA CYS A 121 -19.09 -18.89 -1.62
C CYS A 121 -19.82 -19.82 -2.60
N PRO A 122 -20.21 -21.04 -2.18
CA PRO A 122 -20.93 -21.98 -3.05
C PRO A 122 -22.41 -21.63 -3.22
N PHE A 123 -22.87 -20.51 -2.64
CA PHE A 123 -24.27 -20.09 -2.64
C PHE A 123 -24.51 -18.90 -3.56
N GLU A 124 -25.73 -18.85 -4.09
CA GLU A 124 -26.23 -17.74 -4.91
C GLU A 124 -27.32 -16.95 -4.16
N ASN A 125 -27.79 -15.86 -4.76
CA ASN A 125 -28.92 -15.06 -4.26
C ASN A 125 -28.79 -14.65 -2.77
N TRP A 126 -29.88 -14.76 -2.01
CA TRP A 126 -29.95 -14.32 -0.61
C TRP A 126 -29.11 -15.20 0.31
N GLN A 127 -28.95 -16.49 -0.02
CA GLN A 127 -28.11 -17.41 0.73
C GLN A 127 -26.64 -16.96 0.71
N SER A 128 -26.18 -16.48 -0.46
CA SER A 128 -24.83 -15.93 -0.61
C SER A 128 -24.57 -14.74 0.30
N ASP A 129 -25.57 -13.85 0.45
CA ASP A 129 -25.47 -12.67 1.30
C ASP A 129 -25.39 -13.09 2.78
N VAL A 130 -26.32 -13.96 3.22
CA VAL A 130 -26.36 -14.49 4.58
C VAL A 130 -25.02 -15.13 4.96
N VAL A 131 -24.49 -16.03 4.11
CA VAL A 131 -23.22 -16.73 4.38
C VAL A 131 -22.04 -15.78 4.44
N GLN A 132 -21.94 -14.83 3.50
CA GLN A 132 -20.83 -13.88 3.50
C GLN A 132 -20.88 -12.95 4.73
N PHE A 133 -22.07 -12.48 5.11
CA PHE A 133 -22.24 -11.64 6.31
C PHE A 133 -21.96 -12.42 7.60
N ALA A 134 -22.44 -13.66 7.68
CA ALA A 134 -22.18 -14.59 8.77
C ALA A 134 -20.69 -14.82 8.99
N LEU A 135 -20.00 -15.26 7.94
CA LEU A 135 -18.54 -15.46 7.96
C LEU A 135 -17.85 -14.15 8.34
N LYS A 136 -18.22 -13.02 7.75
CA LYS A 136 -17.57 -11.76 8.08
C LYS A 136 -17.71 -11.39 9.57
N ASN A 137 -18.90 -11.52 10.16
CA ASN A 137 -19.13 -11.20 11.57
C ASN A 137 -18.36 -12.14 12.50
N TYR A 138 -18.32 -13.44 12.20
CA TYR A 138 -17.49 -14.38 12.96
C TYR A 138 -16.01 -14.02 12.88
N TRP A 139 -15.48 -13.74 11.69
CA TRP A 139 -14.06 -13.39 11.51
C TRP A 139 -13.73 -12.08 12.22
N ARG A 140 -14.64 -11.11 12.21
CA ARG A 140 -14.49 -9.83 12.91
C ARG A 140 -14.45 -10.03 14.43
N PHE A 141 -15.30 -10.91 14.96
CA PHE A 141 -15.24 -11.31 16.35
C PHE A 141 -13.88 -11.92 16.71
N MET A 142 -13.40 -12.86 15.88
CA MET A 142 -12.10 -13.51 16.09
C MET A 142 -10.92 -12.52 15.98
N GLU A 143 -11.00 -11.56 15.05
CA GLU A 143 -10.02 -10.48 14.91
C GLU A 143 -9.99 -9.60 16.17
N ASN A 144 -11.15 -9.23 16.71
CA ASN A 144 -11.25 -8.45 17.95
C ASN A 144 -10.69 -9.21 19.16
N GLN A 145 -10.96 -10.52 19.25
CA GLN A 145 -10.37 -11.39 20.28
C GLN A 145 -8.86 -11.48 20.13
N LEU A 146 -8.33 -11.62 18.91
CA LEU A 146 -6.90 -11.60 18.69
C LEU A 146 -6.31 -10.26 19.13
N ARG A 147 -6.92 -9.14 18.70
CA ARG A 147 -6.45 -7.78 18.96
C ARG A 147 -6.39 -7.45 20.45
N SER A 148 -7.35 -7.92 21.25
CA SER A 148 -7.37 -7.68 22.71
C SER A 148 -6.20 -8.32 23.46
N HIS A 149 -5.51 -9.27 22.83
CA HIS A 149 -4.36 -9.97 23.40
C HIS A 149 -3.03 -9.65 22.72
N LEU A 150 -3.04 -8.86 21.65
CA LEU A 150 -1.80 -8.36 21.06
C LEU A 150 -1.18 -7.32 21.99
N ASN A 151 0.13 -7.41 22.20
CA ASN A 151 0.87 -6.34 22.87
C ASN A 151 0.97 -5.11 21.96
N SER A 152 1.00 -5.34 20.64
CA SER A 152 1.01 -4.30 19.62
C SER A 152 0.40 -4.76 18.31
N HIS A 153 -0.24 -3.83 17.59
CA HIS A 153 -0.71 -4.06 16.22
C HIS A 153 0.42 -4.31 15.21
N CYS A 154 1.68 -4.09 15.58
CA CYS A 154 2.83 -4.39 14.70
C CYS A 154 3.31 -5.84 14.78
N GLU A 155 2.73 -6.69 15.63
CA GLU A 155 3.08 -8.11 15.70
C GLU A 155 2.79 -8.81 14.35
N MET A 156 3.73 -9.62 13.90
CA MET A 156 3.64 -10.38 12.66
C MET A 156 3.76 -11.87 12.91
N VAL A 157 3.17 -12.67 12.03
CA VAL A 157 3.27 -14.13 12.05
C VAL A 157 3.80 -14.63 10.72
N GLN A 158 4.62 -15.69 10.77
CA GLN A 158 5.09 -16.35 9.57
C GLN A 158 3.91 -17.04 8.87
N LEU A 159 3.82 -16.87 7.56
CA LEU A 159 2.84 -17.56 6.74
C LEU A 159 3.51 -18.76 6.06
N HIS A 160 3.01 -19.96 6.30
CA HIS A 160 3.44 -21.14 5.55
C HIS A 160 2.64 -21.21 4.26
N VAL A 161 3.20 -20.70 3.16
CA VAL A 161 2.49 -20.55 1.87
C VAL A 161 1.91 -21.87 1.39
N ASP A 162 2.66 -22.96 1.46
CA ASP A 162 2.19 -24.28 1.00
C ASP A 162 1.01 -24.82 1.83
N ASP A 163 1.01 -24.56 3.14
CA ASP A 163 -0.09 -24.93 4.02
C ASP A 163 -1.33 -24.08 3.77
N PHE A 164 -1.13 -22.77 3.55
CA PHE A 164 -2.19 -21.86 3.17
C PHE A 164 -2.78 -22.23 1.81
N SER A 165 -1.96 -22.55 0.82
CA SER A 165 -2.39 -23.05 -0.50
C SER A 165 -3.20 -24.34 -0.35
N ARG A 166 -2.75 -25.30 0.46
CA ARG A 166 -3.52 -26.53 0.75
C ARG A 166 -4.86 -26.24 1.44
N PHE A 167 -4.90 -25.25 2.32
CA PHE A 167 -6.15 -24.79 2.93
C PHE A 167 -7.13 -24.24 1.88
N VAL A 168 -6.64 -23.37 0.98
CA VAL A 168 -7.45 -22.81 -0.12
C VAL A 168 -7.91 -23.90 -1.09
N GLU A 169 -7.04 -24.84 -1.45
CA GLU A 169 -7.39 -25.99 -2.30
C GLU A 169 -8.47 -26.86 -1.67
N LYS A 170 -8.34 -27.18 -0.37
CA LYS A 170 -9.38 -27.92 0.37
C LYS A 170 -10.71 -27.17 0.35
N LEU A 171 -10.71 -25.87 0.62
CA LEU A 171 -11.92 -25.05 0.59
C LEU A 171 -12.60 -25.06 -0.79
N ASN A 172 -11.83 -24.86 -1.87
CA ASN A 172 -12.36 -24.93 -3.22
C ASN A 172 -12.90 -26.33 -3.56
N GLY A 173 -12.20 -27.39 -3.14
CA GLY A 173 -12.67 -28.76 -3.30
C GLY A 173 -13.97 -29.05 -2.52
N TYR A 174 -14.12 -28.48 -1.32
CA TYR A 174 -15.38 -28.56 -0.58
C TYR A 174 -16.48 -27.76 -1.27
N ALA A 175 -16.21 -26.54 -1.75
CA ALA A 175 -17.19 -25.67 -2.41
C ALA A 175 -17.75 -26.29 -3.70
N ASN A 176 -16.88 -26.81 -4.57
CA ASN A 176 -17.28 -27.38 -5.86
C ASN A 176 -18.17 -28.62 -5.72
N ASP A 177 -17.88 -29.45 -4.71
CA ASP A 177 -18.66 -30.65 -4.42
C ASP A 177 -19.69 -30.41 -3.31
N PHE A 178 -19.86 -29.16 -2.85
CA PHE A 178 -20.56 -28.90 -1.58
C PHE A 178 -21.99 -29.39 -1.64
N SER A 179 -22.73 -29.10 -2.71
CA SER A 179 -24.12 -29.55 -2.82
C SER A 179 -24.27 -31.08 -2.80
N MET A 180 -23.29 -31.83 -3.33
CA MET A 180 -23.32 -33.31 -3.28
C MET A 180 -22.81 -33.88 -1.94
N LYS A 181 -21.74 -33.29 -1.38
CA LYS A 181 -21.14 -33.72 -0.11
C LYS A 181 -21.95 -33.28 1.10
N ALA A 182 -22.57 -32.11 1.06
CA ALA A 182 -23.41 -31.61 2.13
C ALA A 182 -24.58 -32.57 2.36
N CYS A 183 -25.28 -33.00 1.30
CA CYS A 183 -26.32 -34.04 1.37
C CYS A 183 -25.84 -35.33 2.08
N GLY A 184 -24.62 -35.82 1.78
CA GLY A 184 -24.05 -36.99 2.48
C GLY A 184 -23.55 -36.72 3.90
N MET A 185 -23.03 -35.51 4.18
CA MET A 185 -22.72 -35.06 5.56
C MET A 185 -23.99 -34.90 6.41
N PHE A 186 -25.16 -34.76 5.77
CA PHE A 186 -26.47 -34.72 6.42
C PHE A 186 -27.09 -36.10 6.67
N GLU A 187 -26.64 -37.17 6.01
CA GLU A 187 -27.18 -38.52 6.23
C GLU A 187 -26.80 -39.10 7.60
N ASP A 188 -25.61 -38.74 8.11
CA ASP A 188 -25.15 -39.07 9.46
C ASP A 188 -25.51 -37.98 10.50
N LEU A 189 -25.97 -36.80 10.06
CA LEU A 189 -26.63 -35.86 10.97
C LEU A 189 -27.95 -36.51 11.34
N PRO A 190 -28.16 -36.82 12.63
CA PRO A 190 -29.32 -37.62 12.99
C PRO A 190 -30.58 -36.89 12.54
N ILE A 191 -31.58 -37.68 12.15
CA ILE A 191 -32.93 -37.40 11.60
C ILE A 191 -33.73 -36.27 12.32
N TYR A 192 -33.13 -35.58 13.28
CA TYR A 192 -33.67 -34.50 14.09
C TYR A 192 -33.66 -33.11 13.43
N LEU A 193 -33.11 -32.89 12.23
CA LEU A 193 -33.12 -31.56 11.59
C LEU A 193 -34.55 -30.98 11.42
N ASP A 194 -35.55 -31.82 11.16
CA ASP A 194 -36.95 -31.39 11.08
C ASP A 194 -37.50 -30.88 12.44
N SER A 195 -36.91 -31.32 13.55
CA SER A 195 -37.28 -30.97 14.92
C SER A 195 -36.48 -29.82 15.53
N TYR A 196 -35.37 -29.42 14.89
CA TYR A 196 -34.51 -28.36 15.40
C TYR A 196 -35.14 -26.99 15.13
N LYS A 197 -35.16 -26.17 16.17
CA LYS A 197 -35.41 -24.73 16.07
C LYS A 197 -34.09 -24.01 15.84
N LEU A 198 -34.18 -22.73 15.49
CA LEU A 198 -33.01 -21.91 15.23
C LEU A 198 -32.05 -21.87 16.43
N GLU A 199 -32.57 -21.90 17.66
CA GLU A 199 -31.77 -21.92 18.89
C GLU A 199 -30.94 -23.20 19.03
N ASP A 200 -31.39 -24.33 18.48
CA ASP A 200 -30.68 -25.61 18.54
C ASP A 200 -29.41 -25.62 17.67
N TYR A 201 -29.33 -24.74 16.66
CA TYR A 201 -28.14 -24.59 15.83
C TYR A 201 -26.95 -23.96 16.55
N GLN A 202 -27.21 -23.12 17.57
CA GLN A 202 -26.15 -22.57 18.41
C GLN A 202 -25.43 -23.68 19.20
N VAL A 203 -26.20 -24.66 19.69
CA VAL A 203 -25.69 -25.85 20.38
C VAL A 203 -24.91 -26.73 19.40
N TYR A 204 -25.43 -26.92 18.20
CA TYR A 204 -24.76 -27.68 17.13
C TYR A 204 -23.37 -27.10 16.81
N TRP A 205 -23.24 -25.79 16.66
CA TRP A 205 -21.94 -25.17 16.38
C TRP A 205 -20.93 -25.28 17.51
N THR A 206 -21.38 -25.04 18.74
CA THR A 206 -20.51 -25.13 19.91
C THR A 206 -20.04 -26.57 20.15
N THR A 207 -20.93 -27.54 19.96
CA THR A 207 -20.71 -28.94 20.37
C THR A 207 -20.15 -29.81 19.25
N MET A 208 -20.65 -29.67 18.01
CA MET A 208 -20.29 -30.55 16.89
C MET A 208 -19.18 -29.97 16.02
N LEU A 209 -19.14 -28.64 15.87
CA LEU A 209 -18.13 -27.97 15.04
C LEU A 209 -16.99 -27.37 15.86
N GLU A 210 -17.05 -27.50 17.20
CA GLU A 210 -16.03 -27.02 18.14
C GLU A 210 -15.71 -25.53 17.95
N LEU A 211 -16.73 -24.74 17.64
CA LEU A 211 -16.60 -23.29 17.46
C LEU A 211 -16.71 -22.55 18.81
N ASP A 212 -16.08 -21.38 18.88
CA ASP A 212 -16.21 -20.46 20.00
C ASP A 212 -17.69 -20.04 20.19
N VAL A 213 -18.18 -20.12 21.44
CA VAL A 213 -19.58 -19.82 21.81
C VAL A 213 -19.98 -18.42 21.38
N ALA A 214 -19.13 -17.43 21.67
CA ALA A 214 -19.42 -16.04 21.38
C ALA A 214 -19.29 -15.74 19.87
N GLY A 215 -18.33 -16.39 19.18
CA GLY A 215 -18.28 -16.37 17.72
C GLY A 215 -19.55 -16.95 17.08
N SER A 216 -20.08 -18.05 17.62
CA SER A 216 -21.33 -18.67 17.20
C SER A 216 -22.54 -17.73 17.39
N GLU A 217 -22.58 -16.96 18.48
CA GLU A 217 -23.63 -15.95 18.71
C GLU A 217 -23.65 -14.86 17.64
N GLU A 218 -22.48 -14.38 17.18
CA GLU A 218 -22.40 -13.37 16.12
C GLU A 218 -23.01 -13.87 14.81
N VAL A 219 -22.78 -15.14 14.47
CA VAL A 219 -23.40 -15.70 13.27
C VAL A 219 -24.90 -15.88 13.47
N HIS A 220 -25.36 -16.34 14.64
CA HIS A 220 -26.78 -16.46 14.96
C HIS A 220 -27.52 -15.12 14.85
N LYS A 221 -26.90 -14.01 15.27
CA LYS A 221 -27.45 -12.65 15.08
C LYS A 221 -27.70 -12.33 13.60
N VAL A 222 -26.75 -12.66 12.73
CA VAL A 222 -26.91 -12.46 11.28
C VAL A 222 -28.10 -13.27 10.78
N ILE A 223 -28.18 -14.56 11.14
CA ILE A 223 -29.26 -15.44 10.68
C ILE A 223 -30.64 -14.90 11.10
N ASN A 224 -30.77 -14.48 12.36
CA ASN A 224 -32.00 -13.85 12.87
C ASN A 224 -32.37 -12.58 12.10
N SER A 225 -31.39 -11.76 11.69
CA SER A 225 -31.70 -10.53 10.93
C SER A 225 -32.31 -10.81 9.55
N TYR A 226 -32.11 -12.02 9.00
CA TYR A 226 -32.69 -12.44 7.72
C TYR A 226 -33.97 -13.28 7.89
N SER A 227 -34.26 -13.79 9.08
CA SER A 227 -35.44 -14.64 9.31
C SER A 227 -36.77 -13.92 9.09
N ASP A 228 -36.81 -12.59 9.24
CA ASP A 228 -38.01 -11.79 8.94
C ASP A 228 -38.36 -11.79 7.45
N LYS A 229 -37.33 -11.82 6.59
CA LYS A 229 -37.48 -11.78 5.13
C LYS A 229 -37.52 -13.18 4.52
N TYR A 230 -36.77 -14.11 5.11
CA TYR A 230 -36.65 -15.50 4.70
C TYR A 230 -36.89 -16.39 5.93
N PRO A 231 -38.17 -16.70 6.24
CA PRO A 231 -38.53 -17.44 7.45
C PRO A 231 -37.78 -18.75 7.59
N PHE A 232 -37.25 -19.00 8.78
CA PHE A 232 -36.45 -20.20 9.06
C PHE A 232 -37.22 -21.49 8.78
N GLU A 233 -38.46 -21.58 9.25
CA GLU A 233 -39.30 -22.77 9.09
C GLU A 233 -39.58 -23.13 7.62
N GLU A 234 -39.62 -22.12 6.74
CA GLU A 234 -39.86 -22.32 5.30
C GLU A 234 -38.56 -22.67 4.55
N ASN A 235 -37.40 -22.31 5.10
CA ASN A 235 -36.10 -22.42 4.45
C ASN A 235 -35.10 -23.27 5.26
N LYS A 236 -35.59 -24.23 6.08
CA LYS A 236 -34.75 -25.03 7.00
C LYS A 236 -33.57 -25.67 6.31
N HIS A 237 -33.79 -26.28 5.15
CA HIS A 237 -32.74 -26.94 4.39
C HIS A 237 -31.62 -25.95 4.01
N ASP A 238 -31.99 -24.80 3.45
CA ASP A 238 -31.02 -23.77 3.05
C ASP A 238 -30.21 -23.26 4.24
N TYR A 239 -30.87 -22.93 5.36
CA TYR A 239 -30.18 -22.54 6.58
C TYR A 239 -29.23 -23.64 7.08
N THR A 240 -29.67 -24.89 7.10
CA THR A 240 -28.81 -26.03 7.50
C THR A 240 -27.54 -26.10 6.67
N VAL A 241 -27.68 -26.00 5.35
CA VAL A 241 -26.58 -26.09 4.38
C VAL A 241 -25.63 -24.89 4.54
N MET A 242 -26.17 -23.67 4.68
CA MET A 242 -25.40 -22.45 4.94
C MET A 242 -24.60 -22.53 6.24
N LEU A 243 -25.24 -22.91 7.34
CA LEU A 243 -24.63 -23.01 8.67
C LEU A 243 -23.52 -24.08 8.70
N THR A 244 -23.70 -25.15 7.94
CA THR A 244 -22.69 -26.20 7.77
C THR A 244 -21.48 -25.68 7.00
N TRP A 245 -21.69 -24.95 5.91
CA TRP A 245 -20.58 -24.32 5.16
C TRP A 245 -19.77 -23.38 6.06
N ILE A 246 -20.46 -22.48 6.78
CA ILE A 246 -19.83 -21.52 7.70
C ILE A 246 -18.91 -22.24 8.69
N GLY A 247 -19.40 -23.31 9.31
CA GLY A 247 -18.63 -24.06 10.29
C GLY A 247 -17.50 -24.90 9.66
N VAL A 248 -17.65 -25.42 8.45
CA VAL A 248 -16.55 -26.07 7.70
C VAL A 248 -15.40 -25.07 7.47
N VAL A 249 -15.72 -23.85 7.01
CA VAL A 249 -14.71 -22.82 6.79
C VAL A 249 -13.99 -22.48 8.10
N ALA A 250 -14.75 -22.21 9.17
CA ALA A 250 -14.17 -21.85 10.46
C ALA A 250 -13.29 -22.97 11.04
N LYS A 251 -13.73 -24.24 10.95
CA LYS A 251 -12.97 -25.41 11.40
C LYS A 251 -11.69 -25.63 10.60
N LEU A 252 -11.74 -25.50 9.27
CA LEU A 252 -10.54 -25.62 8.44
C LEU A 252 -9.54 -24.51 8.72
N PHE A 253 -10.03 -23.30 9.02
CA PHE A 253 -9.17 -22.19 9.40
C PHE A 253 -8.53 -22.41 10.78
N GLY A 254 -9.29 -22.87 11.77
CA GLY A 254 -8.74 -23.26 13.08
C GLY A 254 -7.68 -24.36 12.96
N LYS A 255 -7.89 -25.34 12.08
CA LYS A 255 -6.87 -26.36 11.75
C LYS A 255 -5.63 -25.75 11.11
N LEU A 256 -5.78 -24.82 10.16
CA LEU A 256 -4.64 -24.12 9.55
C LEU A 256 -3.80 -23.40 10.63
N ILE A 257 -4.43 -22.71 11.58
CA ILE A 257 -3.71 -22.02 12.66
C ILE A 257 -2.98 -23.03 13.57
N THR A 258 -3.67 -24.08 14.00
CA THR A 258 -3.13 -25.07 14.95
C THR A 258 -2.08 -25.99 14.33
N GLU A 259 -2.28 -26.50 13.12
CA GLU A 259 -1.34 -27.42 12.45
C GLU A 259 -0.03 -26.71 12.04
N ASN A 260 -0.09 -25.40 11.77
CA ASN A 260 1.09 -24.59 11.41
C ASN A 260 1.72 -23.87 12.59
N SER A 261 1.23 -24.13 13.81
CA SER A 261 1.74 -23.49 15.01
C SER A 261 1.76 -21.95 14.88
N MET A 262 0.76 -21.37 14.21
CA MET A 262 0.67 -19.91 14.09
C MET A 262 0.37 -19.34 15.48
N ASN A 263 1.20 -18.41 15.95
CA ASN A 263 1.04 -17.79 17.26
C ASN A 263 -0.10 -16.76 17.28
N LEU A 264 -1.33 -17.26 17.21
CA LEU A 264 -2.59 -16.52 17.17
C LEU A 264 -3.53 -17.05 18.24
N LEU A 265 -4.08 -16.16 19.06
CA LEU A 265 -5.10 -16.51 20.04
C LEU A 265 -6.46 -16.78 19.37
N PRO A 266 -7.28 -17.69 19.95
CA PRO A 266 -7.05 -18.49 21.16
C PRO A 266 -6.17 -19.74 20.94
N PHE A 267 -5.74 -20.00 19.71
CA PHE A 267 -5.13 -21.26 19.27
C PHE A 267 -3.63 -21.40 19.59
N HIS A 268 -3.14 -20.75 20.65
CA HIS A 268 -1.73 -20.74 21.02
C HIS A 268 -1.13 -22.15 21.12
N GLN A 269 0.04 -22.31 20.52
CA GLN A 269 0.99 -23.37 20.86
C GLN A 269 2.22 -22.74 21.49
N ASN A 270 2.93 -23.49 22.34
CA ASN A 270 4.21 -23.09 22.94
C ASN A 270 5.32 -23.04 21.88
N VAL A 271 5.20 -22.15 20.91
CA VAL A 271 6.17 -21.98 19.82
C VAL A 271 7.25 -21.04 20.31
N GLN A 272 8.49 -21.54 20.39
CA GLN A 272 9.65 -20.67 20.50
C GLN A 272 9.83 -19.92 19.18
N GLU A 273 9.08 -18.83 19.01
CA GLU A 273 9.28 -17.92 17.88
C GLU A 273 10.54 -17.10 18.10
N LYS A 274 11.31 -16.91 17.02
CA LYS A 274 12.39 -15.93 16.94
C LYS A 274 11.81 -14.52 17.11
N PRO A 275 12.56 -13.56 17.66
CA PRO A 275 12.12 -12.17 17.66
C PRO A 275 11.99 -11.66 16.23
N THR A 276 10.87 -11.02 15.93
CA THR A 276 10.58 -10.42 14.63
C THR A 276 10.75 -8.91 14.73
N VAL A 277 11.50 -8.30 13.81
CA VAL A 277 11.72 -6.85 13.79
C VAL A 277 11.51 -6.33 12.37
N ARG A 278 10.67 -5.30 12.21
CA ARG A 278 10.45 -4.67 10.91
C ARG A 278 11.67 -3.85 10.50
N LEU A 279 12.14 -4.15 9.30
CA LEU A 279 13.22 -3.46 8.62
C LEU A 279 12.61 -2.59 7.52
N PHE A 280 12.76 -1.29 7.67
CA PHE A 280 12.29 -0.29 6.73
C PHE A 280 13.43 0.16 5.83
N THR A 281 13.08 0.66 4.65
CA THR A 281 14.01 1.26 3.70
C THR A 281 13.50 2.63 3.30
N ASN A 282 14.37 3.64 3.40
CA ASN A 282 14.15 4.97 2.84
C ASN A 282 15.36 5.35 1.98
N GLY A 283 15.17 5.40 0.67
CA GLY A 283 16.26 5.50 -0.30
C GLY A 283 17.26 4.36 -0.16
N LYS A 284 18.52 4.69 0.18
CA LYS A 284 19.62 3.72 0.38
C LYS A 284 19.81 3.31 1.85
N VAL A 285 19.01 3.85 2.76
CA VAL A 285 19.15 3.64 4.20
C VAL A 285 18.15 2.60 4.66
N ASN A 286 18.65 1.61 5.40
CA ASN A 286 17.82 0.63 6.08
C ASN A 286 17.84 0.92 7.57
N PHE A 287 16.69 0.84 8.24
CA PHE A 287 16.54 1.20 9.65
C PHE A 287 15.41 0.40 10.32
N VAL A 288 15.42 0.38 11.65
CA VAL A 288 14.41 -0.29 12.49
C VAL A 288 13.91 0.68 13.55
N ILE A 289 12.67 0.51 14.04
CA ILE A 289 12.19 1.27 15.19
C ILE A 289 12.90 0.77 16.45
N ALA A 290 13.49 1.68 17.22
CA ALA A 290 14.39 1.35 18.32
C ALA A 290 13.66 0.63 19.48
N ASP A 291 12.47 1.13 19.85
CA ASP A 291 11.60 0.50 20.84
C ASP A 291 11.14 -0.91 20.40
N GLU A 292 10.84 -1.07 19.10
CA GLU A 292 10.43 -2.38 18.54
C GLU A 292 11.55 -3.42 18.66
N LEU A 293 12.79 -3.02 18.33
CA LEU A 293 13.97 -3.86 18.50
C LEU A 293 14.15 -4.25 19.97
N LEU A 294 14.11 -3.27 20.89
CA LEU A 294 14.31 -3.50 22.32
C LEU A 294 13.25 -4.48 22.88
N MET A 295 11.97 -4.24 22.60
CA MET A 295 10.87 -5.08 23.08
C MET A 295 10.95 -6.49 22.51
N SER A 296 11.23 -6.62 21.22
CA SER A 296 11.32 -7.93 20.56
C SER A 296 12.42 -8.80 21.15
N LEU A 297 13.61 -8.23 21.38
CA LEU A 297 14.75 -8.95 21.96
C LEU A 297 14.51 -9.30 23.43
N LYS A 298 13.98 -8.35 24.23
CA LYS A 298 13.64 -8.60 25.65
C LYS A 298 12.60 -9.71 25.81
N SER A 299 11.57 -9.74 24.97
CA SER A 299 10.54 -10.77 25.01
C SER A 299 11.08 -12.20 24.80
N LYS A 300 12.29 -12.32 24.25
CA LYS A 300 12.99 -13.58 23.98
C LYS A 300 14.25 -13.77 24.84
N ASN A 301 14.38 -13.00 25.93
CA ASN A 301 15.51 -13.06 26.87
C ASN A 301 16.89 -12.89 26.21
N MET A 302 16.97 -12.04 25.17
CA MET A 302 18.23 -11.72 24.49
C MET A 302 18.94 -10.55 25.18
N ASP A 303 20.27 -10.45 25.01
CA ASP A 303 21.07 -9.36 25.58
C ASP A 303 20.81 -8.03 24.85
N VAL A 304 20.37 -7.04 25.63
CA VAL A 304 20.09 -5.67 25.17
C VAL A 304 20.91 -4.61 25.90
N SER A 305 21.86 -5.03 26.76
CA SER A 305 22.62 -4.17 27.66
C SER A 305 23.38 -3.05 26.94
N LYS A 306 23.79 -3.27 25.68
CA LYS A 306 24.53 -2.30 24.86
C LYS A 306 23.72 -1.12 24.34
N PHE A 307 22.39 -1.19 24.38
CA PHE A 307 21.54 -0.15 23.78
C PHE A 307 20.24 0.12 24.54
N GLU A 308 19.94 -0.61 25.61
CA GLU A 308 18.73 -0.41 26.40
C GLU A 308 18.65 1.02 26.99
N GLU A 309 19.72 1.51 27.61
CA GLU A 309 19.78 2.87 28.16
C GLU A 309 19.66 3.92 27.05
N ASP A 310 20.33 3.69 25.91
CA ASP A 310 20.22 4.55 24.72
C ASP A 310 18.75 4.70 24.32
N VAL A 311 18.02 3.59 24.14
CA VAL A 311 16.61 3.59 23.72
C VAL A 311 15.70 4.27 24.75
N GLN A 312 15.91 4.01 26.04
CA GLN A 312 15.11 4.64 27.10
C GLN A 312 15.30 6.16 27.17
N SER A 313 16.47 6.66 26.76
CA SER A 313 16.74 8.10 26.67
C SER A 313 16.21 8.74 25.38
N MET A 314 15.92 7.94 24.36
CA MET A 314 15.44 8.42 23.07
C MET A 314 13.96 8.81 23.14
N PRO A 315 13.55 9.82 22.35
CA PRO A 315 12.14 10.04 22.09
C PRO A 315 11.48 8.78 21.51
N ARG A 316 10.22 8.54 21.86
CA ARG A 316 9.43 7.43 21.29
C ARG A 316 9.47 7.45 19.77
N LEU A 317 9.42 6.26 19.17
CA LEU A 317 9.42 6.07 17.71
C LEU A 317 10.70 6.56 17.00
N SER A 318 11.79 6.73 17.75
CA SER A 318 13.13 6.89 17.18
C SER A 318 13.58 5.60 16.48
N THR A 319 14.55 5.73 15.58
CA THR A 319 15.07 4.58 14.82
C THR A 319 16.56 4.37 15.03
N PHE A 320 17.00 3.15 14.77
CA PHE A 320 18.40 2.84 14.54
C PHE A 320 18.62 2.54 13.07
N ASP A 321 19.68 3.11 12.50
CA ASP A 321 20.22 2.63 11.24
C ASP A 321 20.63 1.17 11.40
N PHE A 322 20.41 0.36 10.36
CA PHE A 322 20.69 -1.08 10.40
C PHE A 322 22.17 -1.37 10.67
N ARG A 323 23.07 -0.46 10.30
CA ARG A 323 24.50 -0.53 10.64
C ARG A 323 24.75 -0.37 12.13
N ASP A 324 23.98 0.48 12.81
CA ASP A 324 24.09 0.67 14.26
C ASP A 324 23.52 -0.51 15.01
N VAL A 325 22.43 -1.11 14.51
CA VAL A 325 21.92 -2.39 15.03
C VAL A 325 23.02 -3.46 15.00
N ALA A 326 23.74 -3.60 13.88
CA ALA A 326 24.83 -4.58 13.75
C ALA A 326 26.03 -4.33 14.69
N ARG A 327 26.19 -3.11 15.22
CA ARG A 327 27.22 -2.78 16.23
C ARG A 327 26.73 -3.03 17.66
N LYS A 328 25.43 -2.87 17.90
CA LYS A 328 24.79 -2.96 19.21
C LYS A 328 24.35 -4.38 19.56
N VAL A 329 23.98 -5.18 18.58
CA VAL A 329 23.52 -6.57 18.76
C VAL A 329 24.65 -7.55 18.42
N SER A 330 24.80 -8.63 19.19
CA SER A 330 25.85 -9.63 18.94
C SER A 330 25.63 -10.34 17.59
N LEU A 331 26.71 -10.83 16.97
CA LEU A 331 26.59 -11.55 15.68
C LEU A 331 25.76 -12.84 15.80
N GLU A 332 25.75 -13.46 16.96
CA GLU A 332 24.94 -14.66 17.24
C GLU A 332 23.46 -14.30 17.33
N ASP A 333 23.13 -13.25 18.09
CA ASP A 333 21.79 -12.72 18.22
C ASP A 333 21.23 -12.21 16.88
N MET A 334 22.06 -11.52 16.10
CA MET A 334 21.69 -11.03 14.76
C MET A 334 21.21 -12.16 13.83
N LYS A 335 21.77 -13.38 13.93
CA LYS A 335 21.34 -14.54 13.13
C LYS A 335 20.00 -15.11 13.60
N ASN A 336 19.68 -14.90 14.87
CA ASN A 336 18.47 -15.40 15.52
C ASN A 336 17.29 -14.44 15.42
N ILE A 337 17.50 -13.19 15.01
CA ILE A 337 16.43 -12.24 14.69
C ILE A 337 15.88 -12.49 13.29
N GLU A 338 14.56 -12.38 13.15
CA GLU A 338 13.89 -12.36 11.86
C GLU A 338 13.55 -10.93 11.45
N PHE A 339 14.39 -10.35 10.58
CA PHE A 339 14.17 -9.00 10.05
C PHE A 339 13.20 -9.04 8.87
N ILE A 340 12.03 -8.41 9.03
CA ILE A 340 10.95 -8.40 8.04
C ILE A 340 11.03 -7.14 7.20
N ARG A 341 11.23 -7.26 5.87
CA ARG A 341 11.29 -6.11 4.97
C ARG A 341 9.90 -5.52 4.79
N VAL A 342 9.68 -4.34 5.37
CA VAL A 342 8.45 -3.58 5.22
C VAL A 342 8.73 -2.40 4.31
N LYS A 343 8.11 -2.42 3.13
CA LYS A 343 8.13 -1.28 2.22
C LYS A 343 7.19 -0.22 2.79
N LEU A 344 7.71 0.98 3.05
CA LEU A 344 6.86 2.11 3.39
C LEU A 344 6.01 2.48 2.16
N PRO A 345 4.67 2.50 2.29
CA PRO A 345 3.82 2.88 1.17
C PRO A 345 4.04 4.36 0.85
N SER A 346 4.17 4.68 -0.44
CA SER A 346 4.31 6.05 -0.91
C SER A 346 3.00 6.53 -1.53
N SER A 347 2.48 7.67 -1.09
CA SER A 347 1.33 8.34 -1.72
C SER A 347 1.72 9.77 -2.12
N LYS A 348 1.10 10.29 -3.18
CA LYS A 348 1.39 11.63 -3.71
C LYS A 348 0.86 12.76 -2.82
N LEU A 349 -0.17 12.48 -2.01
CA LEU A 349 -0.92 13.50 -1.27
C LEU A 349 -0.83 13.32 0.23
N VAL A 350 -0.94 12.08 0.71
CA VAL A 350 -1.10 11.78 2.15
C VAL A 350 -0.04 10.80 2.63
N ALA A 351 0.35 10.92 3.89
CA ALA A 351 1.14 9.96 4.61
C ALA A 351 0.32 8.69 4.89
N VAL A 352 0.90 7.54 4.58
CA VAL A 352 0.28 6.23 4.80
C VAL A 352 0.74 5.69 6.16
N PRO A 353 -0.18 5.43 7.10
CA PRO A 353 0.19 4.99 8.44
C PRO A 353 0.60 3.53 8.46
N ILE A 354 1.47 3.20 9.43
CA ILE A 354 1.83 1.82 9.78
C ILE A 354 1.56 1.58 11.27
N PRO A 355 1.32 0.33 11.70
CA PRO A 355 1.18 0.01 13.12
C PRO A 355 2.41 0.43 13.91
N SER A 356 2.22 1.06 15.07
CA SER A 356 3.31 1.46 15.96
C SER A 356 3.49 0.45 17.11
N PRO A 357 4.71 0.33 17.67
CA PRO A 357 4.98 -0.63 18.75
C PRO A 357 4.20 -0.36 20.03
N ASP A 358 3.66 0.84 20.23
CA ASP A 358 2.82 1.21 21.38
C ASP A 358 1.32 0.87 21.21
N GLY A 359 0.97 0.16 20.14
CA GLY A 359 -0.40 -0.28 19.86
C GLY A 359 -1.23 0.70 19.02
N GLY A 360 -0.69 1.88 18.71
CA GLY A 360 -1.31 2.84 17.81
C GLY A 360 -0.94 2.66 16.33
N TYR A 361 -0.91 3.80 15.64
CA TYR A 361 -0.33 3.94 14.31
C TYR A 361 0.67 5.09 14.31
N CYS A 362 1.62 5.06 13.38
CA CYS A 362 2.57 6.13 13.15
C CYS A 362 2.82 6.33 11.65
N VAL A 363 3.36 7.50 11.30
CA VAL A 363 3.75 7.87 9.93
C VAL A 363 5.21 8.31 9.92
N LEU A 364 5.91 8.11 8.81
CA LEU A 364 7.28 8.59 8.67
C LEU A 364 7.28 10.12 8.80
N ALA A 365 8.19 10.69 9.59
CA ALA A 365 8.18 12.12 9.87
C ALA A 365 8.32 12.99 8.62
N SER A 366 9.08 12.54 7.61
CA SER A 366 9.14 13.20 6.30
C SER A 366 7.79 13.18 5.60
N ASP A 367 7.10 12.05 5.57
CA ASP A 367 5.82 11.91 4.86
C ASP A 367 4.72 12.73 5.54
N ALA A 368 4.75 12.81 6.87
CA ALA A 368 3.89 13.70 7.65
C ALA A 368 4.08 15.18 7.23
N LEU A 369 5.34 15.62 7.12
CA LEU A 369 5.63 16.98 6.64
C LEU A 369 5.16 17.19 5.19
N LEU A 370 5.31 16.16 4.33
CA LEU A 370 4.87 16.23 2.94
C LEU A 370 3.37 16.41 2.83
N GLU A 371 2.59 15.67 3.62
CA GLU A 371 1.13 15.79 3.64
C GLU A 371 0.70 17.20 4.07
N ILE A 372 1.33 17.79 5.09
CA ILE A 372 1.04 19.19 5.49
C ILE A 372 1.37 20.17 4.36
N ILE A 373 2.52 20.01 3.70
CA ILE A 373 2.91 20.89 2.58
C ILE A 373 2.00 20.67 1.36
N ASN A 374 1.59 19.44 1.09
CA ASN A 374 0.60 19.14 0.05
C ASN A 374 -0.73 19.80 0.36
N ASP A 375 -1.18 19.78 1.61
CA ASP A 375 -2.41 20.45 2.00
C ASP A 375 -2.31 21.97 1.77
N ILE A 376 -1.20 22.59 2.17
CA ILE A 376 -0.92 24.02 1.93
C ILE A 376 -0.89 24.36 0.42
N ILE A 377 -0.11 23.62 -0.37
CA ILE A 377 0.18 23.95 -1.78
C ILE A 377 -0.93 23.48 -2.72
N VAL A 378 -1.42 22.26 -2.54
CA VAL A 378 -2.23 21.54 -3.52
C VAL A 378 -3.71 21.66 -3.20
N ALA A 379 -4.10 21.39 -1.94
CA ALA A 379 -5.50 21.40 -1.51
C ALA A 379 -5.99 22.83 -1.32
N LYS A 380 -5.35 23.58 -0.42
CA LYS A 380 -5.72 24.96 -0.06
C LYS A 380 -5.17 26.02 -1.02
N ARG A 381 -4.13 25.67 -1.78
CA ARG A 381 -3.52 26.53 -2.82
C ARG A 381 -3.16 27.91 -2.31
N VAL A 382 -2.57 27.93 -1.13
CA VAL A 382 -2.28 29.14 -0.34
C VAL A 382 -1.58 30.23 -1.17
N PHE A 383 -0.59 29.89 -2.00
CA PHE A 383 0.09 30.88 -2.84
C PHE A 383 -0.76 31.52 -3.96
N GLN A 384 -2.01 31.10 -4.15
CA GLN A 384 -2.97 31.77 -5.02
C GLN A 384 -4.00 32.60 -4.24
N THR A 385 -4.14 32.37 -2.93
CA THR A 385 -5.21 32.95 -2.11
C THR A 385 -4.70 33.93 -1.07
N VAL A 386 -3.41 33.96 -0.75
CA VAL A 386 -2.88 34.83 0.30
C VAL A 386 -2.15 36.04 -0.23
N GLU A 387 -2.17 37.13 0.51
CA GLU A 387 -1.27 38.26 0.29
C GLU A 387 0.05 38.09 1.08
N GLN A 388 1.05 38.92 0.79
CA GLN A 388 2.43 38.75 1.29
C GLN A 388 2.53 38.81 2.82
N ASP A 389 1.70 39.63 3.47
CA ASP A 389 1.62 39.81 4.92
C ASP A 389 1.03 38.61 5.65
N GLN A 390 0.19 37.81 4.99
CA GLN A 390 -0.37 36.58 5.55
C GLN A 390 0.60 35.40 5.55
N LEU A 391 1.73 35.51 4.84
CA LEU A 391 2.76 34.47 4.81
C LEU A 391 3.44 34.27 6.17
N ASP A 392 3.47 35.31 7.01
CA ASP A 392 4.03 35.24 8.35
C ASP A 392 3.26 34.23 9.22
N HIS A 393 1.96 34.06 9.00
CA HIS A 393 1.17 33.04 9.71
C HIS A 393 1.56 31.61 9.35
N ILE A 394 2.07 31.38 8.14
CA ILE A 394 2.63 30.08 7.75
C ILE A 394 3.93 29.82 8.53
N ALA A 395 4.76 30.86 8.70
CA ALA A 395 5.97 30.78 9.51
C ALA A 395 5.66 30.49 10.98
N GLU A 396 4.72 31.23 11.56
CA GLU A 396 4.23 31.04 12.93
C GLU A 396 3.71 29.60 13.15
N PHE A 397 2.97 29.05 12.17
CA PHE A 397 2.54 27.67 12.22
C PHE A 397 3.73 26.70 12.30
N PHE A 398 4.71 26.83 11.40
CA PHE A 398 5.88 25.94 11.38
C PHE A 398 6.73 26.06 12.66
N ASP A 399 6.87 27.25 13.22
CA ASP A 399 7.51 27.43 14.53
C ASP A 399 6.71 26.74 15.65
N SER A 400 5.38 26.77 15.60
CA SER A 400 4.51 26.11 16.59
C SER A 400 4.58 24.58 16.57
N VAL A 401 5.03 23.99 15.45
CA VAL A 401 5.17 22.53 15.27
C VAL A 401 6.63 22.07 15.14
N GLU A 402 7.60 22.97 15.32
CA GLU A 402 9.03 22.68 15.18
C GLU A 402 9.47 21.49 16.06
N THR A 403 8.90 21.37 17.25
CA THR A 403 9.23 20.28 18.19
C THR A 403 8.89 18.88 17.66
N PHE A 404 8.00 18.78 16.66
CA PHE A 404 7.66 17.54 15.98
C PHE A 404 8.56 17.26 14.76
N PHE A 405 9.16 18.28 14.15
CA PHE A 405 10.01 18.21 12.94
C PHE A 405 11.47 18.56 13.25
N ARG A 406 12.07 17.74 14.11
CA ARG A 406 13.39 17.99 14.69
C ARG A 406 14.51 17.52 13.78
N SER A 407 15.38 18.45 13.39
CA SER A 407 16.54 18.17 12.53
C SER A 407 17.73 17.54 13.24
N ASP A 408 17.74 17.53 14.58
CA ASP A 408 18.76 16.82 15.38
C ASP A 408 18.46 15.34 15.55
N ARG A 409 17.31 14.87 15.06
CA ARG A 409 16.95 13.46 14.99
C ARG A 409 17.29 12.92 13.60
N GLY A 410 17.81 11.70 13.55
CA GLY A 410 17.92 10.94 12.28
C GLY A 410 16.53 10.57 11.75
N ILE A 411 16.37 9.46 11.04
CA ILE A 411 15.04 9.02 10.59
C ILE A 411 14.15 8.68 11.81
N TYR A 412 12.90 9.13 11.84
CA TYR A 412 11.94 8.74 12.89
C TYR A 412 10.49 8.76 12.42
N PHE A 413 9.58 8.22 13.24
CA PHE A 413 8.15 8.26 13.00
C PHE A 413 7.45 9.20 13.99
N ILE A 414 6.32 9.77 13.56
CA ILE A 414 5.41 10.57 14.38
C ILE A 414 4.17 9.72 14.65
N SER A 415 3.68 9.71 15.89
CA SER A 415 2.45 9.00 16.22
C SER A 415 1.27 9.61 15.45
N LEU A 416 0.27 8.81 15.08
CA LEU A 416 -0.88 9.31 14.34
C LEU A 416 -1.65 10.37 15.16
N THR A 417 -1.70 10.22 16.48
CA THR A 417 -2.30 11.21 17.39
C THR A 417 -1.58 12.56 17.38
N ASP A 418 -0.24 12.55 17.42
CA ASP A 418 0.54 13.78 17.29
C ASP A 418 0.36 14.40 15.90
N PHE A 419 0.32 13.56 14.86
CA PHE A 419 0.12 14.01 13.49
C PHE A 419 -1.26 14.63 13.26
N ASP A 420 -2.33 14.04 13.82
CA ASP A 420 -3.67 14.62 13.80
C ASP A 420 -3.71 15.96 14.55
N SER A 421 -2.94 16.11 15.63
CA SER A 421 -2.81 17.38 16.34
C SER A 421 -2.09 18.45 15.50
N ILE A 422 -1.08 18.07 14.72
CA ILE A 422 -0.39 18.96 13.77
C ILE A 422 -1.36 19.41 12.67
N LYS A 423 -2.11 18.49 12.07
CA LYS A 423 -3.12 18.80 11.05
C LYS A 423 -4.20 19.73 11.60
N GLN A 424 -4.71 19.48 12.80
CA GLN A 424 -5.72 20.34 13.42
C GLN A 424 -5.18 21.77 13.64
N LYS A 425 -3.94 21.91 14.12
CA LYS A 425 -3.30 23.24 14.25
C LYS A 425 -3.18 23.96 12.92
N TRP A 426 -2.86 23.24 11.84
CA TRP A 426 -2.82 23.81 10.50
C TRP A 426 -4.21 24.25 10.04
N GLU A 427 -5.23 23.41 10.19
CA GLU A 427 -6.62 23.76 9.85
C GLU A 427 -7.11 24.99 10.62
N ASP A 428 -6.81 25.07 11.93
CA ASP A 428 -7.18 26.21 12.77
C ASP A 428 -6.47 27.49 12.29
N THR A 429 -5.17 27.40 11.98
CA THR A 429 -4.39 28.52 11.44
C THR A 429 -4.96 28.98 10.10
N TYR A 430 -5.25 28.03 9.21
CA TYR A 430 -5.80 28.32 7.90
C TYR A 430 -7.17 29.00 8.01
N ALA A 431 -8.09 28.42 8.77
CA ALA A 431 -9.46 28.92 8.90
C ALA A 431 -9.52 30.30 9.55
N SER A 432 -8.63 30.61 10.50
CA SER A 432 -8.69 31.87 11.26
C SER A 432 -7.87 33.02 10.67
N MET A 433 -6.73 32.72 10.04
CA MET A 433 -5.76 33.76 9.63
C MET A 433 -5.54 33.85 8.12
N ILE A 434 -5.92 32.81 7.37
CA ILE A 434 -5.52 32.66 5.96
C ILE A 434 -6.72 32.61 5.02
N LYS A 435 -7.77 31.87 5.39
CA LYS A 435 -8.90 31.56 4.51
C LYS A 435 -9.67 32.82 4.12
N ASP A 436 -9.66 33.13 2.83
CA ASP A 436 -10.53 34.13 2.22
C ASP A 436 -11.36 33.49 1.08
N GLU A 437 -12.65 33.27 1.36
CA GLU A 437 -13.57 32.65 0.40
C GLU A 437 -13.92 33.57 -0.78
N SER A 438 -13.60 34.86 -0.70
CA SER A 438 -13.85 35.81 -1.79
C SER A 438 -12.88 35.64 -2.97
N ILE A 439 -11.74 34.98 -2.74
CA ILE A 439 -10.69 34.83 -3.76
C ILE A 439 -10.95 33.59 -4.63
N LEU A 440 -11.17 33.85 -5.92
CA LEU A 440 -11.34 32.80 -6.91
C LEU A 440 -9.99 32.19 -7.31
N VAL A 441 -9.78 30.94 -6.89
CA VAL A 441 -8.62 30.13 -7.25
C VAL A 441 -8.62 29.79 -8.74
N LYS A 442 -7.47 29.92 -9.39
CA LYS A 442 -7.32 29.64 -10.82
C LYS A 442 -7.04 28.15 -11.05
N SER A 443 -7.57 27.62 -12.15
CA SER A 443 -7.34 26.23 -12.58
C SER A 443 -6.12 26.10 -13.50
N PHE A 444 -5.56 24.90 -13.55
CA PHE A 444 -4.54 24.55 -14.53
C PHE A 444 -5.13 24.57 -15.94
N ARG A 445 -4.36 25.07 -16.91
CA ARG A 445 -4.70 24.94 -18.33
C ARG A 445 -4.47 23.51 -18.78
N ARG A 446 -5.32 23.03 -19.68
CA ARG A 446 -5.19 21.71 -20.28
C ARG A 446 -3.93 21.65 -21.15
N VAL A 447 -3.07 20.68 -20.87
CA VAL A 447 -1.94 20.29 -21.72
C VAL A 447 -2.50 19.58 -22.96
N ARG A 448 -2.06 20.01 -24.14
CA ARG A 448 -2.53 19.48 -25.43
C ARG A 448 -1.76 18.21 -25.80
N ASN A 449 -2.25 17.49 -26.80
CA ASN A 449 -1.52 16.40 -27.43
C ASN A 449 -0.18 16.95 -27.97
N GLY A 450 0.95 16.39 -27.52
CA GLY A 450 2.30 16.88 -27.81
C GLY A 450 2.98 17.66 -26.67
N GLY A 451 2.44 17.61 -25.45
CA GLY A 451 3.06 18.15 -24.25
C GLY A 451 3.03 19.68 -24.15
N PHE A 452 3.97 20.25 -23.38
CA PHE A 452 4.02 21.70 -23.12
C PHE A 452 5.45 22.26 -23.19
N SER A 453 5.58 23.52 -23.61
CA SER A 453 6.84 24.25 -23.70
C SER A 453 7.25 24.90 -22.38
N LEU A 454 8.50 25.38 -22.30
CA LEU A 454 8.95 26.25 -21.20
C LEU A 454 8.05 27.49 -21.07
N GLU A 455 7.62 28.07 -22.20
CA GLU A 455 6.78 29.26 -22.19
C GLU A 455 5.36 28.94 -21.69
N ASP A 456 4.81 27.77 -22.01
CA ASP A 456 3.54 27.30 -21.46
C ASP A 456 3.62 27.15 -19.94
N PHE A 457 4.71 26.56 -19.43
CA PHE A 457 4.95 26.42 -17.99
C PHE A 457 5.07 27.79 -17.29
N LYS A 458 5.89 28.69 -17.83
CA LYS A 458 6.03 30.05 -17.29
C LYS A 458 4.71 30.81 -17.31
N ASN A 459 3.92 30.67 -18.37
CA ASN A 459 2.59 31.27 -18.45
C ASN A 459 1.62 30.69 -17.43
N GLN A 460 1.71 29.40 -17.12
CA GLN A 460 0.93 28.78 -16.04
C GLN A 460 1.30 29.38 -14.67
N LEU A 461 2.58 29.52 -14.37
CA LEU A 461 3.06 30.11 -13.13
C LEU A 461 2.66 31.60 -13.00
N LYS A 462 2.81 32.38 -14.08
CA LYS A 462 2.36 33.78 -14.15
C LYS A 462 0.84 33.89 -13.99
N GLN A 463 0.08 32.98 -14.59
CA GLN A 463 -1.37 32.92 -14.41
C GLN A 463 -1.73 32.71 -12.95
N PHE A 464 -1.03 31.85 -12.23
CA PHE A 464 -1.20 31.65 -10.78
C PHE A 464 -0.65 32.79 -9.92
N ASN A 465 -0.18 33.90 -10.53
CA ASN A 465 0.41 35.04 -9.85
C ASN A 465 1.63 34.69 -8.98
N LEU A 466 2.29 33.56 -9.27
CA LEU A 466 3.43 33.07 -8.48
C LEU A 466 4.68 33.95 -8.61
N SER A 467 4.72 34.88 -9.57
CA SER A 467 5.78 35.90 -9.68
C SER A 467 5.93 36.79 -8.46
N ARG A 468 4.89 36.87 -7.61
CA ARG A 468 4.93 37.61 -6.35
C ARG A 468 5.89 36.99 -5.33
N TYR A 469 6.00 35.66 -5.34
CA TYR A 469 6.74 34.91 -4.32
C TYR A 469 8.00 34.24 -4.88
N PHE A 470 8.06 34.00 -6.19
CA PHE A 470 9.08 33.16 -6.82
C PHE A 470 9.72 33.81 -8.05
N PRO A 471 11.02 33.60 -8.31
CA PRO A 471 11.69 34.03 -9.53
C PRO A 471 11.28 33.13 -10.72
N VAL A 472 10.07 33.35 -11.24
CA VAL A 472 9.40 32.46 -12.20
C VAL A 472 10.20 32.22 -13.47
N ASP A 473 10.91 33.24 -13.95
CA ASP A 473 11.65 33.14 -15.20
C ASP A 473 12.91 32.27 -15.09
N GLU A 474 13.66 32.42 -14.01
CA GLU A 474 14.89 31.66 -13.76
C GLU A 474 14.57 30.28 -13.19
N GLY A 475 13.80 30.23 -12.09
CA GLY A 475 13.41 28.97 -11.45
C GLY A 475 12.57 28.09 -12.38
N GLY A 476 11.69 28.71 -13.20
CA GLY A 476 10.89 27.97 -14.17
C GLY A 476 11.75 27.33 -15.27
N ARG A 477 12.82 28.01 -15.69
CA ARG A 477 13.79 27.45 -16.65
C ARG A 477 14.56 26.28 -16.05
N ILE A 478 15.05 26.41 -14.83
CA ILE A 478 15.81 25.35 -14.13
C ILE A 478 14.95 24.09 -14.00
N LEU A 479 13.73 24.22 -13.47
CA LEU A 479 12.80 23.10 -13.28
C LEU A 479 12.41 22.43 -14.60
N TYR A 480 12.09 23.22 -15.61
CA TYR A 480 11.73 22.69 -16.93
C TYR A 480 12.89 21.94 -17.57
N ASN A 481 14.10 22.50 -17.53
CA ASN A 481 15.30 21.88 -18.08
C ASN A 481 15.62 20.55 -17.37
N TRP A 482 15.49 20.51 -16.04
CA TRP A 482 15.63 19.28 -15.26
C TRP A 482 14.62 18.22 -15.69
N LYS A 483 13.38 18.61 -16.01
CA LYS A 483 12.32 17.68 -16.42
C LYS A 483 12.50 17.15 -17.84
N ILE A 484 12.85 18.01 -18.79
CA ILE A 484 13.08 17.58 -20.19
C ILE A 484 14.32 16.69 -20.34
N ALA A 485 15.27 16.77 -19.40
CA ALA A 485 16.40 15.84 -19.32
C ALA A 485 15.98 14.40 -18.97
N GLN A 486 14.81 14.21 -18.35
CA GLN A 486 14.28 12.89 -17.99
C GLN A 486 13.21 12.39 -18.95
N LYS A 487 12.41 13.31 -19.50
CA LYS A 487 11.24 12.99 -20.32
C LYS A 487 11.14 13.97 -21.49
N PRO A 488 11.07 13.50 -22.75
CA PRO A 488 11.01 14.40 -23.89
C PRO A 488 9.79 15.31 -23.82
N ARG A 489 9.92 16.52 -24.36
CA ARG A 489 8.91 17.59 -24.29
C ARG A 489 7.53 17.10 -24.75
N GLU A 490 7.51 16.32 -25.82
CA GLU A 490 6.29 15.84 -26.49
C GLU A 490 5.50 14.85 -25.63
N ALA A 491 6.18 14.21 -24.67
CA ALA A 491 5.60 13.25 -23.74
C ALA A 491 5.16 13.89 -22.41
N LEU A 492 5.44 15.18 -22.18
CA LEU A 492 5.07 15.84 -20.93
C LEU A 492 3.55 15.87 -20.75
N THR A 493 3.06 15.47 -19.57
CA THR A 493 1.64 15.32 -19.26
C THR A 493 1.11 16.45 -18.37
N MET A 494 -0.20 16.43 -18.07
CA MET A 494 -0.77 17.26 -17.02
C MET A 494 -0.13 16.99 -15.65
N ALA A 495 0.15 15.72 -15.32
CA ALA A 495 0.81 15.38 -14.07
C ALA A 495 2.20 16.01 -13.96
N ASP A 496 2.94 16.07 -15.09
CA ASP A 496 4.22 16.76 -15.14
C ASP A 496 4.08 18.27 -14.91
N MET A 497 3.05 18.93 -15.46
CA MET A 497 2.76 20.34 -15.19
C MET A 497 2.43 20.58 -13.72
N HIS A 498 1.57 19.74 -13.12
CA HIS A 498 1.24 19.80 -11.69
C HIS A 498 2.50 19.63 -10.83
N PHE A 499 3.33 18.64 -11.15
CA PHE A 499 4.59 18.38 -10.47
C PHE A 499 5.53 19.59 -10.52
N LEU A 500 5.75 20.20 -11.69
CA LEU A 500 6.64 21.36 -11.79
C LEU A 500 6.13 22.59 -11.05
N VAL A 501 4.81 22.83 -11.07
CA VAL A 501 4.19 23.92 -10.29
C VAL A 501 4.30 23.65 -8.79
N PHE A 502 4.11 22.40 -8.35
CA PHE A 502 4.32 22.00 -6.96
C PHE A 502 5.79 22.21 -6.55
N GLN A 503 6.74 21.74 -7.36
CA GLN A 503 8.17 21.89 -7.07
C GLN A 503 8.61 23.36 -6.98
N MET A 504 8.07 24.25 -7.83
CA MET A 504 8.30 25.69 -7.70
C MET A 504 7.85 26.21 -6.34
N GLN A 505 6.65 25.85 -5.90
CA GLN A 505 6.10 26.32 -4.61
C GLN A 505 6.81 25.68 -3.42
N LEU A 506 7.23 24.42 -3.52
CA LEU A 506 8.00 23.71 -2.50
C LEU A 506 9.31 24.45 -2.17
N THR A 507 9.90 25.14 -3.15
CA THR A 507 11.13 25.93 -2.93
C THR A 507 10.96 27.02 -1.87
N TYR A 508 9.74 27.56 -1.69
CA TYR A 508 9.45 28.51 -0.62
C TYR A 508 9.80 27.90 0.73
N PHE A 509 9.29 26.68 1.01
CA PHE A 509 9.50 26.06 2.31
C PHE A 509 10.97 25.72 2.54
N TYR A 510 11.65 25.26 1.50
CA TYR A 510 13.06 24.91 1.57
C TYR A 510 13.97 26.12 1.86
N PHE A 511 13.73 27.25 1.19
CA PHE A 511 14.59 28.44 1.32
C PHE A 511 14.17 29.40 2.45
N THR A 512 12.86 29.55 2.69
CA THR A 512 12.35 30.42 3.75
C THR A 512 12.54 29.78 5.12
N PHE A 513 12.32 28.47 5.24
CA PHE A 513 12.45 27.74 6.50
C PHE A 513 13.70 26.86 6.50
N ASN A 514 14.86 27.43 6.84
CA ASN A 514 16.13 26.69 6.95
C ASN A 514 16.01 25.42 7.82
N LYS A 515 15.15 25.45 8.85
CA LYS A 515 14.82 24.29 9.70
C LYS A 515 14.24 23.11 8.89
N ILE A 516 13.40 23.38 7.90
CA ILE A 516 12.83 22.36 7.00
C ILE A 516 13.92 21.72 6.16
N GLY A 517 14.81 22.51 5.54
CA GLY A 517 15.94 21.97 4.77
C GLY A 517 16.84 21.04 5.60
N LYS A 518 17.20 21.47 6.82
CA LYS A 518 17.96 20.65 7.78
C LYS A 518 17.21 19.39 8.18
N PHE A 519 15.91 19.50 8.45
CA PHE A 519 15.06 18.36 8.78
C PHE A 519 15.02 17.34 7.62
N LEU A 520 14.77 17.76 6.39
CA LEU A 520 14.75 16.85 5.23
C LEU A 520 16.10 16.15 5.01
N HIS A 521 17.21 16.84 5.28
CA HIS A 521 18.54 16.22 5.26
C HIS A 521 18.70 15.16 6.37
N SER A 522 18.24 15.47 7.59
CA SER A 522 18.27 14.53 8.72
C SER A 522 17.44 13.26 8.47
N GLN A 523 16.31 13.39 7.76
CA GLN A 523 15.45 12.30 7.33
C GLN A 523 15.96 11.57 6.06
N LYS A 524 17.08 12.01 5.47
CA LYS A 524 17.70 11.44 4.26
C LYS A 524 16.84 11.52 2.99
N VAL A 525 15.94 12.50 2.91
CA VAL A 525 15.03 12.71 1.75
C VAL A 525 15.26 14.02 1.00
N CYS A 526 16.25 14.83 1.41
CA CYS A 526 16.50 16.15 0.82
C CYS A 526 16.71 16.14 -0.70
N THR A 527 17.36 15.11 -1.26
CA THR A 527 17.54 14.95 -2.71
C THR A 527 16.31 14.38 -3.41
N ASP A 528 15.45 13.66 -2.70
CA ASP A 528 14.24 13.06 -3.27
C ASP A 528 13.13 14.10 -3.41
N TRP A 529 13.05 15.01 -2.44
CA TRP A 529 12.08 16.11 -2.44
C TRP A 529 12.42 17.22 -3.42
N ALA A 530 13.70 17.61 -3.48
CA ALA A 530 14.19 18.68 -4.34
C ALA A 530 15.33 18.18 -5.25
N PRO A 531 15.05 17.25 -6.19
CA PRO A 531 16.07 16.58 -7.01
C PRO A 531 16.79 17.49 -8.01
N PHE A 532 16.30 18.70 -8.21
CA PHE A 532 16.91 19.74 -9.05
C PHE A 532 17.83 20.68 -8.25
N MET A 533 17.86 20.53 -6.91
CA MET A 533 18.71 21.33 -6.03
C MET A 533 19.87 20.49 -5.49
N THR A 534 21.00 21.15 -5.25
CA THR A 534 22.10 20.55 -4.50
C THR A 534 21.87 20.75 -3.01
N CYS A 535 21.81 19.66 -2.25
CA CYS A 535 21.79 19.75 -0.80
C CYS A 535 23.20 20.13 -0.29
N GLU A 536 23.32 21.31 0.33
CA GLU A 536 24.59 21.81 0.88
C GLU A 536 25.18 20.85 1.92
N TRP A 537 24.34 20.28 2.79
CA TRP A 537 24.79 19.33 3.80
C TRP A 537 25.28 18.01 3.20
N CYS A 538 24.64 17.50 2.14
CA CYS A 538 25.14 16.32 1.44
C CYS A 538 26.48 16.61 0.74
N THR A 539 26.60 17.79 0.13
CA THR A 539 27.83 18.21 -0.57
C THR A 539 28.99 18.37 0.41
N ASN A 540 28.73 19.03 1.54
CA ASN A 540 29.73 19.19 2.60
C ASN A 540 30.10 17.86 3.23
N GLN A 541 29.14 16.93 3.42
CA GLN A 541 29.42 15.59 3.91
C GLN A 541 30.30 14.79 2.94
N LEU A 542 30.04 14.87 1.63
CA LEU A 542 30.90 14.28 0.61
C LEU A 542 32.32 14.86 0.67
N ILE A 543 32.47 16.17 0.83
CA ILE A 543 33.79 16.82 0.96
C ILE A 543 34.50 16.33 2.22
N THR A 544 33.82 16.23 3.37
CA THR A 544 34.42 15.72 4.60
C THR A 544 34.76 14.24 4.51
N ASP A 545 33.90 13.41 3.92
CA ASP A 545 34.16 11.97 3.76
C ASP A 545 35.35 11.73 2.81
N THR A 546 35.47 12.53 1.76
CA THR A 546 36.62 12.48 0.84
C THR A 546 37.91 13.01 1.50
N ALA A 547 37.80 14.03 2.36
CA ALA A 547 38.92 14.55 3.15
C ALA A 547 39.35 13.57 4.25
N HIS A 548 38.42 12.83 4.87
CA HIS A 548 38.72 11.78 5.86
C HIS A 548 39.35 10.54 5.21
N LEU A 549 38.94 10.18 3.99
CA LEU A 549 39.64 9.15 3.20
C LEU A 549 41.07 9.58 2.84
N ASN A 550 41.30 10.87 2.58
CA ASN A 550 42.64 11.43 2.36
C ASN A 550 43.45 11.61 3.66
N PHE A 551 42.84 11.52 4.85
CA PHE A 551 43.51 11.62 6.14
C PHE A 551 43.82 10.26 6.79
N VAL A 552 43.29 9.16 6.25
CA VAL A 552 43.59 7.78 6.70
C VAL A 552 44.68 7.10 5.85
N CYS A 553 45.29 7.82 4.90
CA CYS A 553 46.52 7.38 4.23
C CYS A 553 47.61 8.44 4.38
N GLU A 554 48.33 8.42 5.51
CA GLU A 554 49.69 8.96 5.53
C GLU A 554 50.59 8.12 4.61
N PRO A 555 51.49 8.75 3.84
CA PRO A 555 52.26 8.06 2.82
C PRO A 555 53.35 7.22 3.48
N VAL A 556 53.28 5.90 3.32
CA VAL A 556 54.46 5.03 3.48
C VAL A 556 55.35 5.21 2.25
N ALA A 557 55.95 6.39 2.14
CA ALA A 557 57.05 6.66 1.23
C ALA A 557 58.35 6.66 2.05
N SER A 558 58.87 5.47 2.33
CA SER A 558 60.32 5.19 2.40
C SER A 558 60.58 3.77 2.89
N ARG A 559 60.85 2.86 1.95
CA ARG A 559 61.96 1.89 1.98
C ARG A 559 61.96 1.08 0.68
N LEU A 560 62.82 1.53 -0.23
CA LEU A 560 63.74 0.74 -1.04
C LEU A 560 63.20 -0.48 -1.81
N SER A 561 63.06 -0.24 -3.13
CA SER A 561 63.69 -0.97 -4.24
C SER A 561 63.49 -2.47 -4.42
N ASP A 562 63.01 -2.74 -5.64
CA ASP A 562 63.35 -3.81 -6.58
C ASP A 562 62.73 -5.20 -6.41
N ASP A 563 62.18 -5.58 -7.57
CA ASP A 563 61.93 -6.89 -8.16
C ASP A 563 60.58 -7.59 -7.99
N SER A 564 60.01 -7.78 -9.19
CA SER A 564 59.18 -8.87 -9.68
C SER A 564 57.66 -8.73 -9.69
N GLU A 565 57.18 -8.88 -10.92
CA GLU A 565 55.82 -8.96 -11.44
C GLU A 565 55.02 -10.10 -10.79
N GLU A 566 53.80 -9.81 -10.32
CA GLU A 566 52.63 -10.64 -10.66
C GLU A 566 51.33 -9.85 -10.43
N ALA A 567 50.47 -9.88 -11.44
CA ALA A 567 49.30 -9.04 -11.61
C ALA A 567 48.12 -9.48 -10.73
N VAL A 568 47.39 -8.48 -10.24
CA VAL A 568 46.07 -8.61 -9.60
C VAL A 568 45.00 -8.38 -10.68
N GLU A 569 44.22 -9.42 -10.97
CA GLU A 569 42.83 -9.37 -11.41
C GLU A 569 42.08 -10.37 -10.51
N ALA A 570 40.84 -10.23 -10.07
CA ALA A 570 39.78 -9.24 -10.14
C ALA A 570 38.55 -9.93 -9.48
N ALA A 571 37.50 -9.15 -9.27
CA ALA A 571 36.09 -9.57 -9.17
C ALA A 571 35.52 -9.99 -7.79
N LEU A 572 34.92 -8.99 -7.12
CA LEU A 572 33.50 -9.06 -6.74
C LEU A 572 32.65 -9.47 -7.96
N PRO A 573 31.57 -10.26 -7.81
CA PRO A 573 30.49 -10.27 -8.80
C PRO A 573 29.31 -9.43 -8.32
N GLU A 574 28.96 -8.44 -9.14
CA GLU A 574 27.64 -7.82 -9.21
C GLU A 574 26.61 -8.77 -9.85
N ALA A 575 25.39 -8.66 -9.33
CA ALA A 575 24.04 -8.76 -9.90
C ALA A 575 23.73 -9.49 -11.24
N GLU A 576 22.66 -10.29 -11.14
CA GLU A 576 21.45 -10.33 -11.99
C GLU A 576 21.56 -10.58 -13.51
N ASP A 577 20.87 -11.63 -14.01
CA ASP A 577 19.76 -11.44 -14.96
C ASP A 577 18.95 -12.73 -15.26
N GLN A 578 17.63 -12.57 -15.16
CA GLN A 578 16.58 -12.98 -16.10
C GLN A 578 16.29 -14.45 -16.48
N VAL A 579 15.06 -14.83 -16.10
CA VAL A 579 13.92 -15.26 -16.96
C VAL A 579 13.72 -16.76 -17.27
N LEU A 580 12.58 -17.22 -16.72
CA LEU A 580 11.58 -18.16 -17.23
C LEU A 580 11.75 -18.59 -18.71
N ASP A 581 11.85 -19.89 -18.99
CA ASP A 581 10.83 -20.60 -19.78
C ASP A 581 11.09 -22.10 -19.94
N ASN A 582 9.97 -22.82 -19.96
CA ASN A 582 9.70 -24.12 -20.57
C ASN A 582 9.89 -25.42 -19.77
N VAL A 583 8.72 -25.85 -19.27
CA VAL A 583 8.28 -27.23 -19.11
C VAL A 583 8.18 -27.93 -20.48
N THR A 584 8.61 -29.20 -20.49
CA THR A 584 8.36 -30.29 -21.46
C THR A 584 8.95 -30.21 -22.87
N SER A 585 9.97 -31.03 -23.14
CA SER A 585 9.75 -32.32 -23.84
C SER A 585 11.01 -33.18 -23.94
N THR A 586 10.80 -34.46 -23.71
CA THR A 586 11.68 -35.61 -24.00
C THR A 586 12.25 -35.61 -25.42
N LYS A 587 13.55 -35.91 -25.59
CA LYS A 587 14.06 -37.09 -26.35
C LYS A 587 15.60 -37.17 -26.44
N GLN A 588 16.10 -38.29 -25.91
CA GLN A 588 17.14 -39.20 -26.42
C GLN A 588 18.26 -38.70 -27.37
N LYS A 589 19.49 -38.85 -26.86
CA LYS A 589 20.64 -39.59 -27.43
C LYS A 589 20.83 -39.66 -28.97
N LYS A 590 22.08 -39.29 -29.33
CA LYS A 590 23.05 -39.97 -30.23
C LYS A 590 23.24 -39.45 -31.68
N LYS A 591 24.44 -38.87 -31.84
CA LYS A 591 25.53 -39.24 -32.78
C LYS A 591 25.40 -38.91 -34.29
N ARG A 592 26.40 -38.09 -34.69
CA ARG A 592 27.33 -38.25 -35.84
C ARG A 592 26.79 -37.98 -37.25
N SER A 593 27.30 -36.89 -37.85
CA SER A 593 28.41 -36.89 -38.84
C SER A 593 28.13 -36.13 -40.15
N LYS A 594 29.04 -35.17 -40.42
CA LYS A 594 29.69 -34.79 -41.70
C LYS A 594 28.85 -34.45 -42.96
N LYS A 595 29.16 -33.23 -43.46
CA LYS A 595 29.78 -32.88 -44.77
C LYS A 595 28.93 -32.14 -45.84
N THR A 596 29.41 -30.92 -46.15
CA THR A 596 29.66 -30.27 -47.47
C THR A 596 28.49 -29.75 -48.35
N LYS A 597 28.37 -28.41 -48.39
CA LYS A 597 28.65 -27.47 -49.52
C LYS A 597 28.12 -27.78 -50.95
N LYS A 598 27.21 -26.93 -51.46
CA LYS A 598 27.26 -26.09 -52.70
C LYS A 598 25.82 -25.69 -53.10
N THR A 599 25.40 -24.43 -53.05
CA THR A 599 25.51 -23.29 -54.00
C THR A 599 24.59 -23.37 -55.24
N GLU A 600 23.89 -22.23 -55.47
CA GLU A 600 23.33 -21.67 -56.72
C GLU A 600 22.09 -22.31 -57.36
N LYS A 601 21.18 -21.62 -58.06
CA LYS A 601 20.71 -20.21 -58.21
C LYS A 601 19.66 -20.26 -59.36
N ALA A 602 18.76 -19.27 -59.39
CA ALA A 602 17.94 -18.83 -60.53
C ALA A 602 16.71 -19.70 -60.84
N GLU A 603 15.56 -19.18 -61.32
CA GLU A 603 15.30 -17.94 -62.03
C GLU A 603 13.76 -17.71 -62.16
N SER A 604 13.35 -16.44 -62.30
CA SER A 604 12.19 -15.91 -63.05
C SER A 604 10.75 -16.30 -62.63
N SER A 605 9.69 -15.48 -62.70
CA SER A 605 9.47 -14.15 -63.30
C SER A 605 8.09 -13.59 -62.88
N GLU A 606 7.97 -12.26 -62.99
CA GLU A 606 6.80 -11.46 -63.42
C GLU A 606 5.57 -11.35 -62.47
N GLU A 607 5.34 -10.17 -61.88
CA GLU A 607 4.58 -9.00 -62.41
C GLU A 607 3.05 -9.20 -62.28
N SER A 608 2.20 -8.28 -61.80
CA SER A 608 2.29 -6.83 -61.58
C SER A 608 1.02 -6.34 -60.84
N SER A 609 1.16 -5.28 -60.02
CA SER A 609 0.33 -4.04 -59.89
C SER A 609 -1.22 -4.10 -60.00
N GLU A 610 -2.08 -3.31 -59.34
CA GLU A 610 -2.00 -2.08 -58.50
C GLU A 610 -3.45 -1.69 -58.07
N THR A 611 -3.59 -0.98 -56.92
CA THR A 611 -4.50 0.15 -56.52
C THR A 611 -5.93 0.30 -57.13
N SER A 612 -6.97 0.93 -56.55
CA SER A 612 -7.33 1.69 -55.33
C SER A 612 -8.86 1.98 -55.37
N SER A 613 -9.50 2.36 -54.24
CA SER A 613 -10.50 3.46 -54.06
C SER A 613 -11.74 3.07 -53.22
N ASN A 614 -12.12 3.95 -52.28
CA ASN A 614 -13.33 3.96 -51.42
C ASN A 614 -14.44 4.89 -52.03
N PRO A 615 -15.60 5.16 -51.36
CA PRO A 615 -16.95 4.54 -51.33
C PRO A 615 -18.01 5.55 -51.91
N PRO A 616 -19.27 5.80 -51.45
CA PRO A 616 -20.30 5.11 -50.60
C PRO A 616 -21.76 5.14 -51.18
N LEU A 617 -22.76 4.54 -50.50
CA LEU A 617 -24.11 5.10 -50.14
C LEU A 617 -25.24 4.07 -49.87
N THR A 618 -26.10 4.51 -48.95
CA THR A 618 -27.35 4.02 -48.33
C THR A 618 -28.51 3.60 -49.25
N ASN A 619 -29.40 2.71 -48.77
CA ASN A 619 -30.85 2.94 -48.89
C ASN A 619 -31.72 2.15 -47.87
N GLN A 620 -32.90 2.73 -47.61
CA GLN A 620 -33.86 2.50 -46.52
C GLN A 620 -34.97 1.45 -46.80
N LEU A 621 -35.86 1.31 -45.80
CA LEU A 621 -37.31 0.96 -45.79
C LEU A 621 -37.64 -0.55 -45.71
N SER A 622 -38.11 -1.09 -44.57
CA SER A 622 -39.38 -0.91 -43.83
C SER A 622 -40.54 -1.80 -44.33
N SER A 623 -41.05 -2.67 -43.46
CA SER A 623 -42.50 -2.97 -43.38
C SER A 623 -42.82 -3.69 -42.06
N THR A 624 -43.66 -3.03 -41.27
CA THR A 624 -44.31 -3.46 -40.03
C THR A 624 -45.60 -4.22 -40.33
N VAL A 625 -45.91 -5.31 -39.61
CA VAL A 625 -47.29 -5.80 -39.36
C VAL A 625 -47.41 -6.40 -37.94
N VAL A 626 -47.73 -5.53 -36.98
CA VAL A 626 -48.95 -5.50 -36.13
C VAL A 626 -49.71 -6.82 -35.79
N LEU A 627 -49.71 -7.11 -34.48
CA LEU A 627 -50.75 -7.51 -33.51
C LEU A 627 -51.36 -8.93 -33.38
N ASP A 628 -51.46 -9.25 -32.09
CA ASP A 628 -52.43 -10.03 -31.30
C ASP A 628 -52.43 -11.56 -31.37
N SER A 629 -51.86 -12.17 -30.31
CA SER A 629 -52.59 -12.93 -29.27
C SER A 629 -51.72 -13.09 -28.03
#